data_AF-A0A450UUS4-F1
#
_entry.id   AF-A0A450UUS4-F1
#
_cell.length_a   1.000
_cell.length_b   1.000
_cell.length_c   1.000
_cell.angle_alpha   90.00
_cell.angle_beta   90.00
_cell.angle_gamma   90.00
#
_symmetry.space_group_name_H-M   'P 1'
#
loop_
_entity.id
_entity.type
_entity.pdbx_description
1 polymer ?
#
loop_
_entity_poly.entity_id
_entity_poly.type
_entity_poly.pdbx_seq_one_letter_code
_entity_poly.pdbx_strand_id
1 'polypeptide(L)'
;MQYGNRIHGVIRDKSKIDAVGHRVAHGGEMFHAPVMIDKVVIAAIRGNIPLVPLHNPANLSGLEVARSIFPDGHVTVFDTVFHQSMPENVYLYPIPYELYERHRIRRYGFHGTSHAYVSEKAAEFLNIPLDGLCLITIHLGNGASMAAVKHGKCVDTTMGMTPLEYLVMGVPEAAISTLPYRSILPASFGMGLAEVESLLNKKSGLKGDLRRKRYARGPGKTECRRCARRACHRHLLLPDQ
;
A
#
# COMPACT_ATOMS: atom_id res chain seq x y z
N MET A 1 -16.58 44.06 -19.57
CA MET A 1 -15.66 43.23 -18.76
C MET A 1 -15.85 41.77 -19.17
N GLN A 2 -15.00 41.26 -20.07
CA GLN A 2 -15.01 39.87 -20.52
C GLN A 2 -13.94 39.11 -19.72
N TYR A 3 -14.32 38.45 -18.63
CA TYR A 3 -13.50 37.39 -18.03
C TYR A 3 -13.82 36.08 -18.74
N GLY A 4 -13.39 35.96 -20.01
CA GLY A 4 -13.45 34.71 -20.75
C GLY A 4 -12.22 33.87 -20.41
N ASN A 5 -12.30 33.06 -19.36
CA ASN A 5 -11.30 32.04 -19.07
C ASN A 5 -11.18 31.12 -20.30
N ARG A 6 -10.10 31.24 -21.08
CA ARG A 6 -9.76 30.26 -22.10
C ARG A 6 -9.50 28.95 -21.38
N ILE A 7 -10.36 27.95 -21.58
CA ILE A 7 -10.09 26.59 -21.12
C ILE A 7 -8.86 26.11 -21.89
N HIS A 8 -7.71 26.10 -21.23
CA HIS A 8 -6.48 25.54 -21.76
C HIS A 8 -6.51 24.02 -21.62
N GLY A 9 -7.11 23.34 -22.60
CA GLY A 9 -6.99 21.88 -22.75
C GLY A 9 -5.59 21.49 -23.20
N VAL A 10 -5.05 20.38 -22.67
CA VAL A 10 -3.73 19.84 -23.06
C VAL A 10 -3.81 18.90 -24.28
N ILE A 11 -5.01 18.44 -24.62
CA ILE A 11 -5.30 17.60 -25.78
C ILE A 11 -6.56 18.11 -26.49
N ARG A 12 -6.62 17.93 -27.81
CA ARG A 12 -7.72 18.44 -28.64
C ARG A 12 -8.97 17.56 -28.63
N ASP A 13 -8.78 16.25 -28.47
CA ASP A 13 -9.85 15.26 -28.49
C ASP A 13 -9.50 14.08 -27.57
N LYS A 14 -10.52 13.43 -27.01
CA LYS A 14 -10.36 12.27 -26.12
C LYS A 14 -9.76 11.05 -26.83
N SER A 15 -9.90 10.95 -28.15
CA SER A 15 -9.29 9.90 -28.97
C SER A 15 -7.77 9.96 -29.03
N LYS A 16 -7.15 11.01 -28.47
CA LYS A 16 -5.69 11.14 -28.31
C LYS A 16 -5.17 10.47 -27.04
N ILE A 17 -6.04 9.86 -26.25
CA ILE A 17 -5.66 9.06 -25.09
C ILE A 17 -5.59 7.60 -25.56
N ASP A 18 -4.37 7.10 -25.73
CA ASP A 18 -4.13 5.73 -26.21
C ASP A 18 -4.41 4.66 -25.14
N ALA A 19 -4.25 5.01 -23.86
CA ALA A 19 -4.47 4.10 -22.76
C ALA A 19 -4.80 4.82 -21.44
N VAL A 20 -5.47 4.10 -20.54
CA VAL A 20 -5.76 4.54 -19.16
C VAL A 20 -5.25 3.49 -18.17
N GLY A 21 -4.24 3.86 -17.37
CA GLY A 21 -3.69 3.03 -16.31
C GLY A 21 -4.45 3.21 -14.99
N HIS A 22 -4.84 2.10 -14.36
CA HIS A 22 -5.56 2.05 -13.10
C HIS A 22 -4.69 1.41 -12.03
N ARG A 23 -4.27 2.20 -11.04
CA ARG A 23 -3.67 1.64 -9.83
C ARG A 23 -4.76 0.95 -9.01
N VAL A 24 -4.51 -0.31 -8.64
CA VAL A 24 -5.36 -1.08 -7.75
C VAL A 24 -4.53 -1.64 -6.61
N ALA A 25 -5.01 -1.53 -5.38
CA ALA A 25 -4.24 -1.99 -4.23
C ALA A 25 -4.06 -3.51 -4.22
N HIS A 26 -5.13 -4.28 -4.43
CA HIS A 26 -5.09 -5.73 -4.26
C HIS A 26 -5.82 -6.49 -5.36
N GLY A 27 -5.12 -7.43 -6.01
CA GLY A 27 -5.67 -8.33 -7.03
C GLY A 27 -5.76 -9.80 -6.59
N GLY A 28 -5.28 -10.13 -5.40
CA GLY A 28 -5.11 -11.52 -4.96
C GLY A 28 -3.87 -12.16 -5.57
N GLU A 29 -3.85 -13.49 -5.66
CA GLU A 29 -2.73 -14.26 -6.23
C GLU A 29 -2.81 -14.42 -7.75
N MET A 30 -3.94 -14.04 -8.37
CA MET A 30 -4.21 -14.34 -9.78
C MET A 30 -3.33 -13.56 -10.77
N PHE A 31 -2.80 -12.41 -10.36
CA PHE A 31 -2.10 -11.50 -11.26
C PHE A 31 -0.63 -11.37 -10.88
N HIS A 32 0.24 -11.51 -11.88
CA HIS A 32 1.69 -11.40 -11.74
C HIS A 32 2.30 -10.32 -12.65
N ALA A 33 1.46 -9.57 -13.35
CA ALA A 33 1.85 -8.48 -14.25
C ALA A 33 0.68 -7.48 -14.37
N PRO A 34 0.91 -6.27 -14.93
CA PRO A 34 -0.18 -5.43 -15.41
C PRO A 34 -1.07 -6.18 -16.40
N VAL A 35 -2.39 -6.01 -16.31
CA VAL A 35 -3.36 -6.75 -17.13
C VAL A 35 -4.40 -5.82 -17.75
N MET A 36 -4.85 -6.15 -18.96
CA MET A 36 -5.99 -5.50 -19.58
C MET A 36 -7.27 -5.77 -18.78
N ILE A 37 -8.17 -4.79 -18.70
CA ILE A 37 -9.37 -4.92 -17.87
C ILE A 37 -10.44 -5.75 -18.57
N ASP A 38 -10.79 -6.89 -17.96
CA ASP A 38 -11.94 -7.71 -18.32
C ASP A 38 -12.86 -7.97 -17.11
N LYS A 39 -13.84 -8.87 -17.29
CA LYS A 39 -14.78 -9.26 -16.22
C LYS A 39 -14.09 -10.00 -15.08
N VAL A 40 -13.02 -10.76 -15.36
CA VAL A 40 -12.26 -11.53 -14.38
C VAL A 40 -11.48 -10.58 -13.47
N VAL A 41 -10.82 -9.58 -14.04
CA VAL A 41 -10.13 -8.51 -13.30
C VAL A 41 -11.11 -7.79 -12.37
N ILE A 42 -12.27 -7.36 -12.88
CA ILE A 42 -13.27 -6.66 -12.05
C ILE A 42 -13.76 -7.56 -10.90
N ALA A 43 -14.04 -8.84 -11.16
CA ALA A 43 -14.47 -9.78 -10.14
C ALA A 43 -13.39 -9.99 -9.06
N ALA A 44 -12.12 -10.10 -9.45
CA ALA A 44 -11.01 -10.22 -8.54
C ALA A 44 -10.83 -8.97 -7.66
N ILE A 45 -10.95 -7.76 -8.24
CA ILE A 45 -10.88 -6.51 -7.46
C ILE A 45 -11.99 -6.47 -6.41
N ARG A 46 -13.22 -6.83 -6.80
CA ARG A 46 -14.39 -6.88 -5.89
C ARG A 46 -14.21 -7.92 -4.79
N GLY A 47 -13.76 -9.12 -5.13
CA GLY A 47 -13.52 -10.20 -4.16
C GLY A 47 -12.46 -9.85 -3.10
N ASN A 48 -11.52 -8.96 -3.43
CA ASN A 48 -10.47 -8.52 -2.52
C ASN A 48 -10.81 -7.24 -1.72
N ILE A 49 -12.01 -6.66 -1.89
CA ILE A 49 -12.45 -5.50 -1.09
C ILE A 49 -12.34 -5.74 0.43
N PRO A 50 -12.73 -6.92 0.98
CA PRO A 50 -12.62 -7.16 2.42
C PRO A 50 -11.19 -7.06 2.97
N LEU A 51 -10.15 -7.30 2.15
CA LEU A 51 -8.75 -7.21 2.56
C LEU A 51 -8.21 -5.78 2.52
N VAL A 52 -8.75 -4.94 1.64
CA VAL A 52 -8.31 -3.55 1.43
C VAL A 52 -9.51 -2.59 1.28
N PRO A 53 -10.35 -2.47 2.33
CA PRO A 53 -11.64 -1.78 2.24
C PRO A 53 -11.53 -0.27 1.99
N LEU A 54 -10.37 0.33 2.27
CA LEU A 54 -10.13 1.76 2.05
C LEU A 54 -9.62 2.09 0.63
N HIS A 55 -9.17 1.09 -0.14
CA HIS A 55 -8.49 1.33 -1.42
C HIS A 55 -9.27 0.73 -2.60
N ASN A 56 -9.53 -0.57 -2.58
CA ASN A 56 -10.14 -1.26 -3.73
C ASN A 56 -11.51 -0.68 -4.14
N PRO A 57 -12.42 -0.27 -3.22
CA PRO A 57 -13.67 0.37 -3.63
C PRO A 57 -13.47 1.66 -4.42
N ALA A 58 -12.54 2.52 -3.98
CA ALA A 58 -12.23 3.76 -4.67
C ALA A 58 -11.52 3.50 -6.02
N ASN A 59 -10.61 2.51 -6.07
CA ASN A 59 -9.95 2.12 -7.31
C ASN A 59 -10.97 1.60 -8.34
N LEU A 60 -11.91 0.75 -7.91
CA LEU A 60 -12.94 0.19 -8.77
C LEU A 60 -13.89 1.28 -9.30
N SER A 61 -14.32 2.20 -8.44
CA SER A 61 -15.18 3.32 -8.86
C SER A 61 -14.50 4.22 -9.90
N GLY A 62 -13.23 4.57 -9.69
CA GLY A 62 -12.45 5.34 -10.67
C GLY A 62 -12.30 4.63 -12.01
N LEU A 63 -12.07 3.31 -11.97
CA LEU A 63 -12.00 2.45 -13.14
C LEU A 63 -13.32 2.40 -13.91
N GLU A 64 -14.45 2.19 -13.22
CA GLU A 64 -15.78 2.13 -13.84
C GLU A 64 -16.16 3.48 -14.48
N VAL A 65 -15.89 4.60 -13.80
CA VAL A 65 -16.09 5.95 -14.36
C VAL A 65 -15.22 6.16 -15.60
N ALA A 66 -13.93 5.83 -15.54
CA ALA A 66 -13.05 6.00 -16.69
C ALA A 66 -13.52 5.19 -17.91
N ARG A 67 -14.00 3.95 -17.69
CA ARG A 67 -14.54 3.10 -18.77
C ARG A 67 -15.81 3.66 -19.42
N SER A 68 -16.58 4.48 -18.70
CA SER A 68 -17.73 5.17 -19.27
C SER A 68 -17.35 6.32 -20.21
N ILE A 69 -16.15 6.87 -20.06
CA ILE A 69 -15.66 8.04 -20.81
C ILE A 69 -14.76 7.61 -21.98
N PHE A 70 -13.87 6.67 -21.69
CA PHE A 70 -12.90 6.04 -22.58
C PHE A 70 -13.28 4.56 -22.73
N PRO A 71 -13.76 4.10 -23.90
CA PRO A 71 -14.22 2.71 -24.02
C PRO A 71 -13.10 1.66 -23.95
N ASP A 72 -11.92 1.99 -24.47
CA ASP A 72 -10.84 1.04 -24.75
C ASP A 72 -9.50 1.46 -24.12
N GLY A 73 -8.51 0.54 -24.12
CA GLY A 73 -7.14 0.85 -23.67
C GLY A 73 -6.92 0.86 -22.16
N HIS A 74 -7.74 0.15 -21.39
CA HIS A 74 -7.62 0.14 -19.93
C HIS A 74 -6.69 -0.96 -19.42
N VAL A 75 -5.73 -0.57 -18.57
CA VAL A 75 -4.77 -1.49 -17.92
C VAL A 75 -4.87 -1.33 -16.41
N THR A 76 -4.92 -2.44 -15.68
CA THR A 76 -4.81 -2.46 -14.23
C THR A 76 -3.38 -2.80 -13.81
N VAL A 77 -2.86 -2.02 -12.86
CA VAL A 77 -1.56 -2.23 -12.23
C VAL A 77 -1.78 -2.44 -10.73
N PHE A 78 -1.41 -3.62 -10.23
CA PHE A 78 -1.62 -3.98 -8.84
C PHE A 78 -0.39 -3.69 -7.96
N ASP A 79 -0.61 -3.08 -6.79
CA ASP A 79 0.47 -2.83 -5.82
C ASP A 79 1.10 -4.11 -5.24
N THR A 80 0.41 -5.24 -5.35
CA THR A 80 0.80 -6.55 -4.81
C THR A 80 1.67 -7.37 -5.79
N VAL A 81 1.68 -7.03 -7.08
CA VAL A 81 2.31 -7.84 -8.14
C VAL A 81 3.82 -7.97 -7.96
N PHE A 82 4.53 -6.88 -7.65
CA PHE A 82 5.99 -6.90 -7.46
C PHE A 82 6.43 -7.87 -6.36
N HIS A 83 5.57 -8.10 -5.38
CA HIS A 83 5.84 -8.93 -4.20
C HIS A 83 5.50 -10.41 -4.42
N GLN A 84 4.88 -10.78 -5.55
CA GLN A 84 4.53 -12.17 -5.85
C GLN A 84 5.75 -13.09 -6.01
N SER A 85 6.96 -12.53 -6.11
CA SER A 85 8.21 -13.31 -6.13
C SER A 85 8.71 -13.73 -4.75
N MET A 86 8.06 -13.30 -3.65
CA MET A 86 8.44 -13.74 -2.31
C MET A 86 8.35 -15.27 -2.19
N PRO A 87 9.32 -15.92 -1.54
CA PRO A 87 9.29 -17.36 -1.33
C PRO A 87 8.26 -17.76 -0.25
N GLU A 88 7.86 -19.03 -0.27
CA GLU A 88 6.81 -19.57 0.61
C GLU A 88 7.05 -19.34 2.10
N ASN A 89 8.29 -19.54 2.55
CA ASN A 89 8.69 -19.34 3.94
C ASN A 89 8.61 -17.87 4.40
N VAL A 90 8.50 -16.92 3.47
CA VAL A 90 8.35 -15.48 3.78
C VAL A 90 6.89 -15.05 3.75
N TYR A 91 6.11 -15.57 2.81
CA TYR A 91 4.73 -15.13 2.67
C TYR A 91 3.72 -15.88 3.55
N LEU A 92 4.03 -17.10 3.99
CA LEU A 92 3.15 -17.84 4.89
C LEU A 92 3.30 -17.33 6.32
N TYR A 93 2.16 -17.10 6.97
CA TYR A 93 2.13 -16.86 8.41
C TYR A 93 2.23 -18.17 9.18
N PRO A 94 2.88 -18.21 10.36
CA PRO A 94 2.95 -19.39 11.21
C PRO A 94 1.62 -19.62 11.97
N ILE A 95 0.55 -19.89 11.22
CA ILE A 95 -0.82 -20.18 11.67
C ILE A 95 -1.31 -21.47 10.97
N PRO A 96 -2.45 -22.07 11.38
CA PRO A 96 -2.97 -23.27 10.72
C PRO A 96 -3.05 -23.11 9.20
N TYR A 97 -2.42 -24.03 8.47
CA TYR A 97 -2.21 -23.92 7.02
C TYR A 97 -3.51 -23.87 6.23
N GLU A 98 -4.58 -24.46 6.76
CA GLU A 98 -5.92 -24.47 6.16
C GLU A 98 -6.47 -23.04 5.96
N LEU A 99 -6.02 -22.08 6.78
CA LEU A 99 -6.37 -20.67 6.63
C LEU A 99 -5.79 -20.06 5.35
N TYR A 100 -4.58 -20.47 4.95
CA TYR A 100 -4.02 -20.12 3.66
C TYR A 100 -4.78 -20.84 2.52
N GLU A 101 -5.00 -22.16 2.63
CA GLU A 101 -5.62 -22.93 1.55
C GLU A 101 -7.03 -22.43 1.20
N ARG A 102 -7.84 -22.17 2.24
CA ARG A 102 -9.26 -21.81 2.10
C ARG A 102 -9.50 -20.31 1.94
N HIS A 103 -8.70 -19.49 2.60
CA HIS A 103 -8.95 -18.05 2.71
C HIS A 103 -7.82 -17.18 2.17
N ARG A 104 -6.73 -17.80 1.70
CA ARG A 104 -5.57 -17.10 1.12
C ARG A 104 -4.98 -16.07 2.08
N ILE A 105 -4.96 -16.42 3.36
CA ILE A 105 -4.32 -15.64 4.42
C ILE A 105 -2.80 -15.82 4.30
N ARG A 106 -2.15 -14.78 3.78
CA ARG A 106 -0.70 -14.71 3.54
C ARG A 106 -0.24 -13.25 3.47
N ARG A 107 1.07 -13.04 3.48
CA ARG A 107 1.68 -11.76 3.09
C ARG A 107 1.49 -11.53 1.59
N TYR A 108 0.94 -10.39 1.23
CA TYR A 108 0.86 -9.93 -0.15
C TYR A 108 1.83 -8.77 -0.42
N GLY A 109 2.00 -7.86 0.55
CA GLY A 109 2.83 -6.66 0.36
C GLY A 109 2.15 -5.58 -0.49
N PHE A 110 2.51 -4.32 -0.29
CA PHE A 110 1.98 -3.19 -1.08
C PHE A 110 3.08 -2.19 -1.42
N HIS A 111 2.72 -1.12 -2.13
CA HIS A 111 3.68 -0.20 -2.76
C HIS A 111 4.63 -0.89 -3.76
N GLY A 112 4.22 -2.03 -4.33
CA GLY A 112 5.05 -2.81 -5.24
C GLY A 112 5.49 -2.02 -6.48
N THR A 113 4.59 -1.19 -7.04
CA THR A 113 4.92 -0.28 -8.16
C THR A 113 6.02 0.71 -7.79
N SER A 114 5.98 1.26 -6.57
CA SER A 114 7.03 2.15 -6.08
C SER A 114 8.34 1.42 -5.88
N HIS A 115 8.32 0.24 -5.24
CA HIS A 115 9.54 -0.54 -4.96
C HIS A 115 10.20 -1.04 -6.24
N ALA A 116 9.41 -1.51 -7.21
CA ALA A 116 9.89 -1.88 -8.54
C ALA A 116 10.59 -0.70 -9.22
N TYR A 117 9.89 0.44 -9.34
CA TYR A 117 10.39 1.63 -10.01
C TYR A 117 11.70 2.16 -9.38
N VAL A 118 11.76 2.30 -8.05
CA VAL A 118 12.97 2.82 -7.40
C VAL A 118 14.13 1.83 -7.44
N SER A 119 13.86 0.53 -7.52
CA SER A 119 14.90 -0.50 -7.72
C SER A 119 15.52 -0.36 -9.11
N GLU A 120 14.69 -0.21 -10.15
CA GLU A 120 15.15 0.05 -11.52
C GLU A 120 15.95 1.36 -11.60
N LYS A 121 15.46 2.44 -10.98
CA LYS A 121 16.19 3.72 -10.95
C LYS A 121 17.50 3.66 -10.17
N ALA A 122 17.58 2.86 -9.11
CA ALA A 122 18.83 2.63 -8.41
C ALA A 122 19.84 1.88 -9.30
N ALA A 123 19.38 0.87 -10.06
CA ALA A 123 20.21 0.15 -11.02
C ALA A 123 20.76 1.07 -12.12
N GLU A 124 19.89 1.89 -12.72
CA GLU A 124 20.27 2.91 -13.70
C GLU A 124 21.31 3.88 -13.12
N PHE A 125 21.06 4.40 -11.90
CA PHE A 125 21.93 5.37 -11.25
C PHE A 125 23.31 4.81 -10.91
N LEU A 126 23.38 3.56 -10.46
CA LEU A 126 24.62 2.88 -10.12
C LEU A 126 25.36 2.35 -11.34
N ASN A 127 24.72 2.35 -12.52
CA ASN A 127 25.21 1.73 -13.75
C ASN A 127 25.56 0.23 -13.54
N ILE A 128 24.73 -0.46 -12.76
CA ILE A 128 24.83 -1.90 -12.50
C ILE A 128 23.50 -2.53 -12.93
N PRO A 129 23.51 -3.61 -13.73
CA PRO A 129 22.30 -4.36 -14.05
C PRO A 129 21.49 -4.73 -12.81
N LEU A 130 20.16 -4.61 -12.87
CA LEU A 130 19.26 -4.84 -11.72
C LEU A 130 19.37 -6.28 -11.18
N ASP A 131 19.67 -7.26 -12.04
CA ASP A 131 19.90 -8.65 -11.68
C ASP A 131 21.22 -8.86 -10.89
N GLY A 132 22.15 -7.90 -10.94
CA GLY A 132 23.39 -7.89 -10.15
C GLY A 132 23.28 -7.20 -8.80
N LEU A 133 22.09 -6.67 -8.42
CA LEU A 133 21.92 -5.88 -7.21
C LEU A 133 21.13 -6.59 -6.11
N CYS A 134 21.51 -6.29 -4.87
CA CYS A 134 20.73 -6.54 -3.66
C CYS A 134 20.42 -5.18 -3.01
N LEU A 135 19.14 -4.83 -2.95
CA LEU A 135 18.67 -3.52 -2.52
C LEU A 135 17.71 -3.66 -1.34
N ILE A 136 17.71 -2.65 -0.48
CA ILE A 136 16.61 -2.38 0.44
C ILE A 136 15.95 -1.10 -0.02
N THR A 137 14.69 -1.17 -0.41
CA THR A 137 13.90 -0.02 -0.82
C THR A 137 13.04 0.45 0.34
N ILE A 138 13.00 1.76 0.58
CA ILE A 138 12.26 2.35 1.71
C ILE A 138 11.27 3.38 1.16
N HIS A 139 9.99 3.01 1.12
CA HIS A 139 8.90 3.90 0.72
C HIS A 139 8.34 4.59 1.97
N LEU A 140 8.61 5.89 2.12
CA LEU A 140 8.16 6.70 3.26
C LEU A 140 7.14 7.75 2.82
N GLY A 141 5.86 7.39 2.88
CA GLY A 141 4.73 8.26 2.56
C GLY A 141 3.69 8.29 3.69
N ASN A 142 2.44 8.60 3.34
CA ASN A 142 1.34 8.49 4.31
C ASN A 142 1.15 7.03 4.76
N GLY A 143 1.30 6.08 3.84
CA GLY A 143 1.63 4.69 4.14
C GLY A 143 3.14 4.49 4.00
N ALA A 144 3.73 3.60 4.80
CA ALA A 144 5.16 3.34 4.77
C ALA A 144 5.45 1.84 4.68
N SER A 145 6.43 1.46 3.86
CA SER A 145 6.87 0.07 3.73
C SER A 145 8.32 -0.02 3.29
N MET A 146 8.99 -1.11 3.64
CA MET A 146 10.28 -1.49 3.08
C MET A 146 10.16 -2.79 2.29
N ALA A 147 11.04 -2.98 1.31
CA ALA A 147 11.18 -4.25 0.62
C ALA A 147 12.66 -4.62 0.46
N ALA A 148 12.96 -5.91 0.62
CA ALA A 148 14.23 -6.49 0.24
C ALA A 148 14.11 -6.98 -1.21
N VAL A 149 14.97 -6.47 -2.08
CA VAL A 149 14.96 -6.77 -3.51
C VAL A 149 16.29 -7.43 -3.87
N LYS A 150 16.23 -8.66 -4.37
CA LYS A 150 17.39 -9.44 -4.80
C LYS A 150 17.25 -9.77 -6.27
N HIS A 151 18.22 -9.32 -7.07
CA HIS A 151 18.28 -9.55 -8.51
C HIS A 151 16.97 -9.12 -9.21
N GLY A 152 16.47 -7.93 -8.87
CA GLY A 152 15.21 -7.38 -9.38
C GLY A 152 13.92 -8.00 -8.86
N LYS A 153 13.99 -9.02 -7.99
CA LYS A 153 12.82 -9.68 -7.41
C LYS A 153 12.64 -9.29 -5.95
N CYS A 154 11.41 -9.02 -5.52
CA CYS A 154 11.11 -8.87 -4.12
C CYS A 154 11.26 -10.22 -3.41
N VAL A 155 12.05 -10.26 -2.34
CA VAL A 155 12.24 -11.45 -1.50
C VAL A 155 11.64 -11.30 -0.11
N ASP A 156 11.36 -10.07 0.33
CA ASP A 156 10.63 -9.78 1.57
C ASP A 156 10.07 -8.35 1.54
N THR A 157 8.98 -8.09 2.27
CA THR A 157 8.44 -6.75 2.45
C THR A 157 7.71 -6.61 3.78
N THR A 158 7.79 -5.41 4.34
CA THR A 158 7.22 -5.13 5.66
C THR A 158 5.70 -5.21 5.67
N MET A 159 4.99 -4.82 4.61
CA MET A 159 3.52 -4.93 4.64
C MET A 159 3.06 -6.37 4.43
N GLY A 160 1.92 -6.70 5.02
CA GLY A 160 1.44 -8.06 5.19
C GLY A 160 0.33 -8.47 4.24
N MET A 161 -0.67 -9.16 4.82
CA MET A 161 -1.97 -9.42 4.19
C MET A 161 -2.72 -8.11 3.92
N THR A 162 -2.51 -7.13 4.80
CA THR A 162 -3.09 -5.79 4.70
C THR A 162 -1.96 -4.75 4.81
N PRO A 163 -2.22 -3.49 4.42
CA PRO A 163 -1.25 -2.40 4.59
C PRO A 163 -0.94 -2.04 6.06
N LEU A 164 -1.44 -2.79 7.05
CA LEU A 164 -1.34 -2.47 8.49
C LEU A 164 -0.13 -3.08 9.20
N GLU A 165 0.82 -3.70 8.51
CA GLU A 165 1.92 -4.40 9.19
C GLU A 165 3.26 -3.64 9.18
N TYR A 166 4.01 -3.86 10.27
CA TYR A 166 5.36 -3.44 10.68
C TYR A 166 5.72 -1.95 10.86
N LEU A 167 5.53 -1.05 9.89
CA LEU A 167 6.13 0.30 9.95
C LEU A 167 5.21 1.39 10.52
N VAL A 168 5.73 2.39 11.23
CA VAL A 168 4.89 3.54 11.65
C VAL A 168 4.47 4.36 10.42
N MET A 169 3.17 4.64 10.26
CA MET A 169 2.63 5.39 9.12
C MET A 169 1.96 6.70 9.57
N GLY A 170 1.66 7.59 8.62
CA GLY A 170 0.92 8.84 8.87
C GLY A 170 -0.47 8.59 9.45
N VAL A 171 -1.15 7.60 8.86
CA VAL A 171 -2.34 6.84 9.30
C VAL A 171 -2.26 5.59 8.41
N PRO A 172 -2.09 4.33 8.87
CA PRO A 172 -2.45 3.64 10.14
C PRO A 172 -1.31 3.33 11.16
N GLU A 173 -1.65 2.66 12.26
CA GLU A 173 -0.68 1.94 13.12
C GLU A 173 -0.17 0.71 12.38
N ALA A 174 1.13 0.64 12.10
CA ALA A 174 1.70 -0.60 11.57
C ALA A 174 2.79 -1.21 12.45
N ALA A 175 3.22 -0.57 13.53
CA ALA A 175 4.29 -1.11 14.36
C ALA A 175 3.84 -1.76 15.68
N ILE A 176 2.56 -2.11 15.85
CA ILE A 176 2.08 -2.80 17.04
C ILE A 176 1.24 -4.01 16.64
N SER A 177 1.45 -5.14 17.31
CA SER A 177 0.54 -6.29 17.22
C SER A 177 -0.90 -5.81 17.39
N THR A 178 -1.75 -6.04 16.40
CA THR A 178 -3.15 -5.62 16.44
C THR A 178 -3.99 -6.55 17.34
N LEU A 179 -3.43 -7.70 17.74
CA LEU A 179 -4.11 -8.74 18.50
C LEU A 179 -4.56 -8.27 19.90
N PRO A 180 -3.73 -7.62 20.73
CA PRO A 180 -4.18 -7.10 22.03
C PRO A 180 -5.30 -6.07 21.90
N TYR A 181 -5.30 -5.25 20.85
CA TYR A 181 -6.37 -4.26 20.65
C TYR A 181 -7.68 -4.93 20.21
N ARG A 182 -7.61 -5.98 19.38
CA ARG A 182 -8.79 -6.74 18.96
C ARG A 182 -9.41 -7.57 20.09
N SER A 183 -8.67 -7.87 21.16
CA SER A 183 -9.20 -8.57 22.35
C SER A 183 -9.59 -7.61 23.48
N ILE A 184 -8.76 -6.61 23.80
CA ILE A 184 -8.96 -5.71 24.94
C ILE A 184 -10.02 -4.65 24.65
N LEU A 185 -10.04 -4.06 23.44
CA LEU A 185 -10.96 -2.95 23.15
C LEU A 185 -12.44 -3.37 23.19
N PRO A 186 -12.83 -4.53 22.62
CA PRO A 186 -14.19 -5.02 22.80
C PRO A 186 -14.51 -5.36 24.25
N ALA A 187 -13.61 -6.10 24.93
CA ALA A 187 -13.86 -6.60 26.27
C ALA A 187 -13.91 -5.50 27.34
N SER A 188 -13.01 -4.51 27.26
CA SER A 188 -12.86 -3.47 28.28
C SER A 188 -13.57 -2.16 27.95
N PHE A 189 -13.91 -1.91 26.69
CA PHE A 189 -14.47 -0.63 26.24
C PHE A 189 -15.73 -0.78 25.37
N GLY A 190 -16.23 -2.01 25.17
CA GLY A 190 -17.45 -2.27 24.41
C GLY A 190 -17.35 -1.93 22.91
N MET A 191 -16.14 -1.72 22.39
CA MET A 191 -15.95 -1.39 20.97
C MET A 191 -16.20 -2.61 20.08
N GLY A 192 -17.05 -2.45 19.07
CA GLY A 192 -17.23 -3.44 18.02
C GLY A 192 -15.96 -3.62 17.17
N LEU A 193 -15.81 -4.78 16.53
CA LEU A 193 -14.63 -5.07 15.69
C LEU A 193 -14.41 -4.05 14.57
N ALA A 194 -15.50 -3.56 13.95
CA ALA A 194 -15.45 -2.51 12.94
C ALA A 194 -14.95 -1.17 13.50
N GLU A 195 -15.28 -0.86 14.76
CA GLU A 195 -14.80 0.35 15.43
C GLU A 195 -13.31 0.24 15.75
N VAL A 196 -12.85 -0.94 16.19
CA VAL A 196 -11.43 -1.25 16.39
C VAL A 196 -10.66 -1.12 15.07
N GLU A 197 -11.18 -1.70 13.99
CA GLU A 197 -10.56 -1.60 12.67
C GLU A 197 -10.48 -0.13 12.19
N SER A 198 -11.54 0.64 12.37
CA SER A 198 -11.57 2.07 12.05
C SER A 198 -10.59 2.87 12.90
N LEU A 199 -10.47 2.57 14.19
CA LEU A 199 -9.49 3.17 15.10
C LEU A 199 -8.07 2.96 14.56
N LEU A 200 -7.69 1.70 14.31
CA LEU A 200 -6.36 1.32 13.83
C LEU A 200 -6.04 1.96 12.47
N ASN A 201 -7.00 1.93 11.52
CA ASN A 201 -6.80 2.46 10.17
C ASN A 201 -6.79 3.99 10.09
N LYS A 202 -7.64 4.68 10.86
CA LYS A 202 -7.95 6.11 10.64
C LYS A 202 -7.53 7.04 11.77
N LYS A 203 -7.24 6.50 12.95
CA LYS A 203 -7.00 7.28 14.18
C LYS A 203 -5.68 6.94 14.89
N SER A 204 -4.98 5.87 14.51
CA SER A 204 -3.67 5.49 15.06
C SER A 204 -2.48 6.06 14.26
N GLY A 205 -1.27 5.52 14.46
CA GLY A 205 -0.04 5.95 13.80
C GLY A 205 0.47 7.30 14.30
N LEU A 206 1.16 8.05 13.44
CA LEU A 206 1.62 9.41 13.77
C LEU A 206 0.45 10.32 14.20
N LYS A 207 -0.74 10.13 13.62
CA LYS A 207 -1.95 10.87 13.98
C LYS A 207 -2.41 10.61 15.42
N GLY A 208 -2.28 9.37 15.91
CA GLY A 208 -2.58 9.00 17.29
C GLY A 208 -1.50 9.45 18.27
N ASP A 209 -0.22 9.39 17.87
CA ASP A 209 0.91 9.78 18.73
C ASP A 209 1.03 11.31 18.92
N LEU A 210 0.49 12.10 17.97
CA LEU A 210 0.33 13.54 18.13
C LEU A 210 -0.79 13.84 19.12
N ARG A 211 -0.47 13.83 20.41
CA ARG A 211 -1.31 14.35 21.48
C ARG A 211 -1.60 15.83 21.18
N ARG A 212 -2.76 16.12 20.58
CA ARG A 212 -3.28 17.44 20.12
C ARG A 212 -2.75 17.92 18.76
N LYS A 213 -3.56 17.71 17.72
CA LYS A 213 -3.94 18.60 16.58
C LYS A 213 -2.97 19.69 16.05
N ARG A 214 -1.64 19.61 16.19
CA ARG A 214 -0.72 20.61 15.61
C ARG A 214 0.31 19.97 14.70
N TYR A 215 -0.12 19.73 13.47
CA TYR A 215 0.77 19.65 12.31
C TYR A 215 1.27 21.07 12.00
N ALA A 216 2.15 21.61 12.84
CA ALA A 216 2.73 22.94 12.59
C ALA A 216 4.24 22.85 12.75
N ARG A 217 4.93 22.86 11.59
CA ARG A 217 6.38 23.00 11.45
C ARG A 217 6.81 24.35 12.05
N GLY A 218 7.83 24.34 12.90
CA GLY A 218 8.41 25.55 13.50
C GLY A 218 9.40 25.21 14.62
N PRO A 219 10.42 26.07 14.87
CA PRO A 219 11.37 25.87 15.97
C PRO A 219 10.65 25.92 17.33
N GLY A 220 11.02 25.03 18.25
CA GLY A 220 10.50 25.01 19.64
C GLY A 220 9.47 23.92 20.00
N LYS A 221 9.09 23.00 19.09
CA LYS A 221 8.07 21.97 19.39
C LYS A 221 8.67 20.58 19.64
N THR A 222 8.86 20.26 20.91
CA THR A 222 9.45 19.01 21.42
C THR A 222 8.62 17.75 21.10
N GLU A 223 7.30 17.86 21.03
CA GLU A 223 6.39 16.71 20.79
C GLU A 223 6.49 16.16 19.36
N CYS A 224 6.58 17.03 18.35
CA CYS A 224 6.75 16.63 16.95
C CYS A 224 8.10 15.92 16.74
N ARG A 225 9.16 16.40 17.42
CA ARG A 225 10.49 15.75 17.41
C ARG A 225 10.48 14.38 18.07
N ARG A 226 9.73 14.20 19.18
CA ARG A 226 9.58 12.88 19.85
C ARG A 226 8.80 11.89 18.99
N CYS A 227 7.71 12.33 18.38
CA CYS A 227 6.91 11.52 17.45
C CYS A 227 7.75 11.06 16.25
N ALA A 228 8.47 11.99 15.61
CA ALA A 228 9.40 11.67 14.52
C ALA A 228 10.51 10.70 14.96
N ARG A 229 11.13 10.90 16.14
CA ARG A 229 12.15 9.98 16.68
C ARG A 229 11.60 8.58 16.92
N ARG A 230 10.37 8.43 17.45
CA ARG A 230 9.73 7.12 17.64
C ARG A 230 9.46 6.41 16.32
N ALA A 231 9.04 7.15 15.28
CA ALA A 231 8.91 6.60 13.94
C ALA A 231 10.28 6.16 13.39
N CYS A 232 11.28 7.05 13.38
CA CYS A 232 12.65 6.73 12.94
C CYS A 232 13.22 5.50 13.65
N HIS A 233 13.08 5.41 14.98
CA HIS A 233 13.55 4.26 15.76
C HIS A 233 12.90 2.94 15.30
N ARG A 234 11.59 2.95 15.04
CA ARG A 234 10.86 1.76 14.54
C ARG A 234 11.17 1.42 13.07
N HIS A 235 11.64 2.38 12.28
CA HIS A 235 12.10 2.13 10.90
C HIS A 235 13.56 1.66 10.84
N LEU A 236 14.38 2.00 11.83
CA LEU A 236 15.81 1.69 11.87
C LEU A 236 16.13 0.38 12.60
N LEU A 237 15.28 -0.05 13.54
CA LEU A 237 15.40 -1.36 14.16
C LEU A 237 14.71 -2.40 13.28
N LEU A 238 15.48 -3.00 12.38
CA LEU A 238 15.20 -4.37 12.00
C LEU A 238 15.37 -5.21 13.27
N PRO A 239 14.49 -6.20 13.56
CA PRO A 239 14.83 -7.17 14.57
C PRO A 239 16.16 -7.80 14.18
N ASP A 240 17.18 -7.62 15.01
CA ASP A 240 18.42 -8.41 14.91
C ASP A 240 17.98 -9.88 14.94
N GLN A 241 18.08 -10.56 13.79
CA GLN A 241 18.00 -12.02 13.69
C GLN A 241 19.41 -12.56 13.46
#